data_AF-A0A7Y4YG81-F1
#
_entry.id   AF-A0A7Y4YG81-F1
#
_cell.length_a   1.000
_cell.length_b   1.000
_cell.length_c   1.000
_cell.angle_alpha   90.00
_cell.angle_beta   90.00
_cell.angle_gamma   90.00
#
_symmetry.space_group_name_H-M   'P 1'
#
loop_
_entity.id
_entity.type
_entity.pdbx_description
1 polymer ?
#
loop_
_entity_poly.entity_id
_entity_poly.type
_entity_poly.pdbx_seq_one_letter_code
_entity_poly.pdbx_strand_id
1 'polypeptide(L)'
;MSTALVLLFAPKLSAAPTTLTNDTIWTDSSGAEIKAQAGGIRREANGLYYWVGMNYYPNSGFQGLRLYSSADLVHWTFVNIILPPAATGDLSGNPWIGRPDIIWNSTTNEYVLGFEWGNHVVDSSRPGNWYAYATSSTLTGTYTYRGRTLIYGNSIGDHSLFKDSDGKVYLLYVGDNLTTRNVTFNITRLSADYHGVDPVLTTPLVSMPNNGREAPSIVKIGSTYYCFFSGLVGWNSSATKYMTATSMAGPWSATTTVTTAPFSSNSFNTQHDFIISVPGTAGTAYLYAGDRWNQYTGVGVGKNAWFPLTFANGVPTINGLQSFNIDAVAGTWSGSTATYSRMRNRLYSEYMRENKVGSDGFIWGTTLVSGNTAFDWELRPDGFGYTNIINRLTGEYLRSTQGTNVVTTTTYNSASWGFQWTTSSDGTYTLFLNRLTGQYLQQDFTTHDIRVGVYSPTSWSFQWIVQ
;
A
#
# COMPACT_ATOMS: atom_id res chain seq x y z
N MET A 1 49.15 -27.04 26.98
CA MET A 1 48.05 -26.07 27.17
C MET A 1 47.17 -26.14 25.94
N SER A 2 46.00 -26.79 26.05
CA SER A 2 45.03 -26.90 24.95
C SER A 2 44.09 -25.70 24.98
N THR A 3 44.09 -24.91 23.92
CA THR A 3 43.20 -23.76 23.75
C THR A 3 41.82 -24.29 23.33
N ALA A 4 40.84 -24.20 24.22
CA ALA A 4 39.46 -24.55 23.92
C ALA A 4 38.83 -23.44 23.04
N LEU A 5 38.36 -23.83 21.85
CA LEU A 5 37.58 -22.98 20.97
C LEU A 5 36.17 -22.84 21.54
N VAL A 6 35.87 -21.70 22.16
CA VAL A 6 34.50 -21.37 22.61
C VAL A 6 33.69 -20.96 21.38
N LEU A 7 32.84 -21.86 20.88
CA LEU A 7 31.78 -21.48 19.95
C LEU A 7 30.76 -20.62 20.71
N LEU A 8 30.83 -19.30 20.50
CA LEU A 8 29.75 -18.37 20.85
C LEU A 8 28.57 -18.65 19.90
N PHE A 9 27.58 -19.41 20.38
CA PHE A 9 26.27 -19.43 19.74
C PHE A 9 25.64 -18.05 19.94
N ALA A 10 25.57 -17.26 18.87
CA ALA A 10 24.70 -16.10 18.85
C ALA A 10 23.26 -16.59 19.11
N PRO A 11 22.53 -16.05 20.10
CA PRO A 11 21.14 -16.43 20.29
C PRO A 11 20.38 -16.11 19.00
N LYS A 12 19.70 -17.11 18.43
CA LYS A 12 18.67 -16.86 17.42
C LYS A 12 17.65 -15.92 18.09
N LEU A 13 17.60 -14.66 17.67
CA LEU A 13 16.51 -13.78 18.06
C LEU A 13 15.22 -14.41 17.54
N SER A 14 14.48 -15.08 18.42
CA SER A 14 13.07 -15.36 18.21
C SER A 14 12.35 -14.03 18.45
N ALA A 15 12.18 -13.23 17.40
CA ALA A 15 11.31 -12.08 17.50
C ALA A 15 9.88 -12.60 17.71
N ALA A 16 9.25 -12.22 18.82
CA ALA A 16 7.83 -12.51 19.01
C ALA A 16 7.01 -11.83 17.89
N PRO A 17 5.80 -12.33 17.57
CA PRO A 17 4.91 -11.65 16.64
C PRO A 17 4.78 -10.18 17.02
N THR A 18 5.06 -9.29 16.07
CA THR A 18 5.07 -7.85 16.31
C THR A 18 3.94 -7.19 15.54
N THR A 19 3.27 -6.22 16.17
CA THR A 19 2.10 -5.55 15.59
C THR A 19 2.51 -4.45 14.62
N LEU A 20 2.24 -4.63 13.33
CA LEU A 20 2.24 -3.55 12.36
C LEU A 20 0.92 -2.77 12.49
N THR A 21 0.99 -1.44 12.51
CA THR A 21 -0.20 -0.56 12.60
C THR A 21 -0.20 0.44 11.46
N ASN A 22 -1.20 0.35 10.59
CA ASN A 22 -1.50 1.28 9.50
C ASN A 22 -2.21 2.54 9.99
N ASP A 23 -2.38 3.51 9.09
CA ASP A 23 -3.06 4.78 9.36
C ASP A 23 -2.40 5.62 10.46
N THR A 24 -1.08 5.49 10.57
CA THR A 24 -0.21 6.28 11.46
C THR A 24 1.08 6.66 10.73
N ILE A 25 1.81 7.63 11.28
CA ILE A 25 3.17 7.94 10.81
C ILE A 25 4.10 6.87 11.39
N TRP A 26 4.75 6.09 10.51
CA TRP A 26 5.75 5.12 10.94
C TRP A 26 7.05 5.82 11.25
N THR A 27 7.64 5.48 12.39
CA THR A 27 8.90 6.03 12.86
C THR A 27 9.96 4.95 12.99
N ASP A 28 11.21 5.34 12.77
CA ASP A 28 12.35 4.49 13.06
C ASP A 28 12.64 4.42 14.57
N SER A 29 13.66 3.65 14.94
CA SER A 29 14.09 3.43 16.33
C SER A 29 14.57 4.69 17.05
N SER A 30 14.80 5.80 16.34
CA SER A 30 15.12 7.11 16.94
C SER A 30 13.88 7.99 17.17
N GLY A 31 12.71 7.54 16.71
CA GLY A 31 11.47 8.31 16.72
C GLY A 31 11.31 9.24 15.51
N ALA A 32 12.23 9.22 14.54
CA ALA A 32 12.11 10.00 13.32
C ALA A 32 11.15 9.33 12.32
N GLU A 33 10.35 10.11 11.60
CA GLU A 33 9.49 9.57 10.53
C GLU A 33 10.30 8.83 9.47
N ILE A 34 9.87 7.62 9.13
CA ILE A 34 10.44 6.83 8.04
C ILE A 34 10.10 7.49 6.71
N LYS A 35 11.15 7.88 5.99
CA LYS A 35 11.07 8.46 4.65
C LYS A 35 11.57 7.44 3.62
N ALA A 36 10.67 6.55 3.20
CA ALA A 36 10.96 5.45 2.28
C ALA A 36 9.78 5.12 1.34
N GLN A 37 9.11 6.14 0.81
CA GLN A 37 8.01 5.95 -0.16
C GLN A 37 8.54 5.62 -1.56
N ALA A 38 7.68 5.05 -2.41
CA ALA A 38 7.94 4.58 -3.77
C ALA A 38 9.28 3.87 -3.84
N GLY A 39 9.43 2.81 -3.07
CA GLY A 39 10.71 2.20 -2.74
C GLY A 39 10.78 0.74 -3.09
N GLY A 40 11.60 0.00 -2.34
CA GLY A 40 11.72 -1.44 -2.48
C GLY A 40 12.20 -2.08 -1.19
N ILE A 41 11.84 -3.35 -1.00
CA ILE A 41 12.37 -4.17 0.09
C ILE A 41 13.26 -5.28 -0.44
N ARG A 42 14.44 -5.36 0.15
CA ARG A 42 15.40 -6.45 -0.04
C ARG A 42 15.56 -7.23 1.26
N ARG A 43 15.37 -8.54 1.19
CA ARG A 43 15.71 -9.45 2.31
C ARG A 43 17.10 -10.05 2.08
N GLU A 44 17.94 -10.01 3.09
CA GLU A 44 19.29 -10.60 3.07
C GLU A 44 19.32 -11.98 3.72
N ALA A 45 20.38 -12.74 3.42
CA ALA A 45 20.56 -14.11 3.94
C ALA A 45 20.69 -14.16 5.48
N ASN A 46 21.09 -13.04 6.10
CA ASN A 46 21.13 -12.88 7.56
C ASN A 46 19.73 -12.73 8.19
N GLY A 47 18.66 -12.70 7.39
CA GLY A 47 17.28 -12.58 7.85
C GLY A 47 16.79 -11.13 8.02
N LEU A 48 17.64 -10.13 7.77
CA LEU A 48 17.24 -8.73 7.83
C LEU A 48 16.56 -8.29 6.54
N TYR A 49 15.59 -7.40 6.69
CA TYR A 49 14.93 -6.66 5.63
C TYR A 49 15.55 -5.28 5.54
N TYR A 50 15.75 -4.81 4.31
CA TYR A 50 16.25 -3.49 4.00
C TYR A 50 15.27 -2.76 3.12
N TRP A 51 14.79 -1.62 3.58
CA TRP A 51 13.80 -0.81 2.89
C TRP A 51 14.48 0.44 2.35
N VAL A 52 14.58 0.52 1.03
CA VAL A 52 15.06 1.70 0.32
C VAL A 52 13.87 2.55 -0.11
N GLY A 53 13.99 3.87 -0.05
CA GLY A 53 13.00 4.75 -0.64
C GLY A 53 13.37 6.22 -0.52
N MET A 54 12.43 7.09 -0.90
CA MET A 54 12.67 8.52 -0.95
C MET A 54 11.76 9.33 -0.02
N ASN A 55 12.23 10.53 0.33
CA ASN A 55 11.42 11.59 0.90
C ASN A 55 10.69 12.36 -0.22
N TYR A 56 9.36 12.24 -0.29
CA TYR A 56 8.51 12.99 -1.22
C TYR A 56 7.70 14.10 -0.54
N TYR A 57 8.18 14.68 0.56
CA TYR A 57 7.53 15.88 1.09
C TYR A 57 7.61 17.02 0.05
N PRO A 58 6.55 17.82 -0.14
CA PRO A 58 6.56 18.92 -1.10
C PRO A 58 7.72 19.89 -0.82
N ASN A 59 8.34 20.41 -1.87
CA ASN A 59 9.45 21.36 -1.80
C ASN A 59 10.72 20.87 -1.07
N SER A 60 10.82 19.56 -0.77
CA SER A 60 12.01 19.00 -0.12
C SER A 60 13.20 18.81 -1.06
N GLY A 61 12.90 18.65 -2.35
CA GLY A 61 13.84 18.27 -3.39
C GLY A 61 14.48 16.89 -3.18
N PHE A 62 15.43 16.51 -4.03
CA PHE A 62 16.18 15.28 -3.85
C PHE A 62 17.09 15.40 -2.63
N GLN A 63 16.74 14.68 -1.57
CA GLN A 63 17.50 14.63 -0.30
C GLN A 63 18.27 13.31 -0.13
N GLY A 64 18.47 12.58 -1.22
CA GLY A 64 19.09 11.27 -1.21
C GLY A 64 18.15 10.11 -0.92
N LEU A 65 18.53 8.93 -1.42
CA LEU A 65 17.84 7.67 -1.16
C LEU A 65 18.23 7.12 0.21
N ARG A 66 17.24 6.82 1.04
CA ARG A 66 17.43 6.36 2.42
C ARG A 66 17.28 4.85 2.48
N LEU A 67 18.08 4.23 3.33
CA LEU A 67 18.00 2.81 3.64
C LEU A 67 17.67 2.63 5.11
N TYR A 68 16.67 1.81 5.41
CA TYR A 68 16.32 1.36 6.74
C TYR A 68 16.52 -0.15 6.82
N SER A 69 16.74 -0.69 8.02
CA SER A 69 16.81 -2.13 8.25
C SER A 69 15.86 -2.57 9.35
N SER A 70 15.33 -3.77 9.26
CA SER A 70 14.46 -4.38 10.25
C SER A 70 14.60 -5.89 10.28
N ALA A 71 14.46 -6.51 11.45
CA ALA A 71 14.38 -7.96 11.59
C ALA A 71 12.94 -8.49 11.54
N ASP A 72 11.95 -7.63 11.78
CA ASP A 72 10.55 -8.01 12.03
C ASP A 72 9.54 -7.26 11.14
N LEU A 73 10.01 -6.39 10.24
CA LEU A 73 9.22 -5.52 9.36
C LEU A 73 8.42 -4.42 10.07
N VAL A 74 8.55 -4.28 11.39
CA VAL A 74 7.82 -3.29 12.19
C VAL A 74 8.77 -2.27 12.79
N HIS A 75 9.83 -2.73 13.45
CA HIS A 75 10.84 -1.87 14.05
C HIS A 75 11.96 -1.63 13.05
N TRP A 76 12.02 -0.40 12.55
CA TRP A 76 13.00 0.01 11.54
C TRP A 76 14.10 0.83 12.18
N THR A 77 15.34 0.58 11.78
CA THR A 77 16.50 1.41 12.13
C THR A 77 17.00 2.09 10.88
N PHE A 78 17.14 3.41 10.91
CA PHE A 78 17.80 4.16 9.84
C PHE A 78 19.25 3.72 9.72
N VAL A 79 19.65 3.32 8.50
CA VAL A 79 20.99 2.82 8.21
C VAL A 79 21.86 3.93 7.64
N ASN A 80 21.46 4.50 6.49
CA ASN A 80 22.24 5.49 5.78
C ASN A 80 21.41 6.22 4.70
N ILE A 81 21.90 7.36 4.23
CA ILE A 81 21.57 7.87 2.89
C ILE A 81 22.53 7.18 1.92
N ILE A 82 22.03 6.18 1.20
CA ILE A 82 22.85 5.32 0.35
C ILE A 82 23.17 5.95 -1.01
N LEU A 83 22.36 6.89 -1.49
CA LEU A 83 22.67 7.68 -2.69
C LEU A 83 22.39 9.15 -2.39
N PRO A 84 23.41 9.95 -2.00
CA PRO A 84 23.23 11.36 -1.67
C PRO A 84 23.12 12.23 -2.93
N PRO A 85 22.59 13.46 -2.81
CA PRO A 85 22.68 14.48 -3.86
C PRO A 85 24.14 14.78 -4.22
N ALA A 86 24.37 15.20 -5.46
CA ALA A 86 25.69 15.64 -5.93
C ALA A 86 25.70 17.15 -6.18
N ALA A 87 26.88 17.78 -6.05
CA ALA A 87 27.06 19.20 -6.35
C ALA A 87 26.93 19.52 -7.85
N THR A 88 27.26 18.56 -8.71
CA THR A 88 27.21 18.68 -10.17
C THR A 88 26.69 17.39 -10.80
N GLY A 89 26.32 17.45 -12.09
CA GLY A 89 25.86 16.30 -12.86
C GLY A 89 24.40 15.93 -12.60
N ASP A 90 24.02 14.71 -13.00
CA ASP A 90 22.62 14.27 -13.03
C ASP A 90 21.95 14.20 -11.63
N LEU A 91 22.73 14.05 -10.55
CA LEU A 91 22.20 14.07 -9.18
C LEU A 91 22.18 15.47 -8.54
N SER A 92 22.50 16.51 -9.31
CA SER A 92 22.41 17.92 -8.90
C SER A 92 21.12 18.56 -9.41
N GLY A 93 20.73 19.70 -8.84
CA GLY A 93 19.62 20.51 -9.39
C GLY A 93 18.23 19.92 -9.20
N ASN A 94 18.03 19.09 -8.17
CA ASN A 94 16.75 18.50 -7.80
C ASN A 94 16.11 17.61 -8.89
N PRO A 95 16.75 16.50 -9.26
CA PRO A 95 16.14 15.55 -10.18
C PRO A 95 14.94 14.85 -9.53
N TRP A 96 14.01 14.40 -10.37
CA TRP A 96 13.08 13.35 -10.03
C TRP A 96 13.84 12.05 -9.87
N ILE A 97 13.69 11.41 -8.71
CA ILE A 97 14.11 10.03 -8.48
C ILE A 97 12.85 9.23 -8.16
N GLY A 98 12.68 8.07 -8.77
CA GLY A 98 11.49 7.23 -8.58
C GLY A 98 11.85 5.77 -8.38
N ARG A 99 11.08 5.08 -7.53
CA ARG A 99 11.06 3.61 -7.43
C ARG A 99 12.44 2.95 -7.35
N PRO A 100 13.34 3.38 -6.43
CA PRO A 100 14.58 2.67 -6.21
C PRO A 100 14.36 1.22 -5.79
N ASP A 101 15.14 0.31 -6.38
CA ASP A 101 15.17 -1.09 -6.04
C ASP A 101 16.62 -1.60 -6.01
N ILE A 102 16.92 -2.54 -5.10
CA ILE A 102 18.28 -3.03 -4.85
C ILE A 102 18.37 -4.54 -5.11
N ILE A 103 19.30 -4.90 -6.01
CA ILE A 103 19.57 -6.28 -6.38
C ILE A 103 21.07 -6.60 -6.24
N TRP A 104 21.37 -7.76 -5.66
CA TRP A 104 22.73 -8.28 -5.60
C TRP A 104 23.11 -9.00 -6.90
N ASN A 105 24.25 -8.64 -7.46
CA ASN A 105 24.90 -9.35 -8.54
C ASN A 105 26.08 -10.17 -8.02
N SER A 106 25.94 -11.49 -8.04
CA SER A 106 27.02 -12.41 -7.61
C SER A 106 28.16 -12.54 -8.62
N THR A 107 27.95 -12.15 -9.87
CA THR A 107 28.97 -12.20 -10.92
C THR A 107 29.94 -11.03 -10.79
N THR A 108 29.42 -9.83 -10.54
CA THR A 108 30.23 -8.61 -10.34
C THR A 108 30.55 -8.32 -8.88
N ASN A 109 29.97 -9.08 -7.94
CA ASN A 109 30.11 -8.90 -6.49
C ASN A 109 29.72 -7.49 -6.01
N GLU A 110 28.61 -6.99 -6.51
CA GLU A 110 28.09 -5.68 -6.14
C GLU A 110 26.56 -5.68 -6.00
N TYR A 111 26.08 -4.73 -5.22
CA TYR A 111 24.69 -4.31 -5.20
C TYR A 111 24.48 -3.29 -6.30
N VAL A 112 23.45 -3.51 -7.11
CA VAL A 112 22.97 -2.58 -8.12
C VAL A 112 21.67 -1.98 -7.61
N LEU A 113 21.66 -0.65 -7.49
CA LEU A 113 20.51 0.17 -7.15
C LEU A 113 19.97 0.76 -8.45
N GLY A 114 18.85 0.25 -8.95
CA GLY A 114 18.16 0.78 -10.13
C GLY A 114 17.05 1.73 -9.73
N PHE A 115 16.88 2.83 -10.45
CA PHE A 115 15.86 3.83 -10.16
C PHE A 115 15.47 4.62 -11.42
N GLU A 116 14.28 5.20 -11.38
CA GLU A 116 13.82 6.16 -12.36
C GLU A 116 14.51 7.50 -12.09
N TRP A 117 15.01 8.14 -13.14
CA TRP A 117 15.62 9.47 -13.07
C TRP A 117 14.94 10.42 -14.05
N GLY A 118 14.63 11.64 -13.63
CA GLY A 118 14.10 12.69 -14.49
C GLY A 118 14.62 14.07 -14.09
N ASN A 119 14.63 15.01 -15.01
CA ASN A 119 15.05 16.39 -14.76
C ASN A 119 13.87 17.39 -14.77
N HIS A 120 12.65 16.89 -14.68
CA HIS A 120 11.40 17.66 -14.77
C HIS A 120 11.19 18.42 -16.10
N VAL A 121 12.00 18.15 -17.14
CA VAL A 121 11.82 18.75 -18.47
C VAL A 121 11.14 17.75 -19.39
N VAL A 122 9.98 18.15 -19.90
CA VAL A 122 9.23 17.40 -20.92
C VAL A 122 9.09 18.33 -22.11
N ASP A 123 9.91 18.11 -23.13
CA ASP A 123 9.76 18.82 -24.40
C ASP A 123 10.10 17.90 -25.56
N SER A 124 9.85 18.36 -26.79
CA SER A 124 10.07 17.58 -28.02
C SER A 124 11.52 17.17 -28.25
N SER A 125 12.48 17.70 -27.49
CA SER A 125 13.92 17.40 -27.57
C SER A 125 14.44 16.55 -26.41
N ARG A 126 13.64 16.35 -25.35
CA ARG A 126 14.05 15.63 -24.13
C ARG A 126 13.04 14.52 -23.81
N PRO A 127 13.41 13.25 -24.00
CA PRO A 127 12.56 12.13 -23.60
C PRO A 127 12.31 12.20 -22.07
N GLY A 128 11.18 11.65 -21.63
CA GLY A 128 10.67 11.68 -20.25
C GLY A 128 11.64 11.16 -19.18
N ASN A 129 11.25 10.22 -18.33
CA ASN A 129 12.17 9.71 -17.32
C ASN A 129 13.06 8.60 -17.91
N TRP A 130 14.23 8.40 -17.31
CA TRP A 130 15.28 7.49 -17.77
C TRP A 130 15.50 6.41 -16.72
N TYR A 131 15.95 5.24 -17.14
CA TYR A 131 16.47 4.26 -16.19
C TYR A 131 17.87 4.70 -15.75
N ALA A 132 18.13 4.70 -14.46
CA ALA A 132 19.43 5.02 -13.90
C ALA A 132 19.87 3.95 -12.91
N TYR A 133 21.17 3.85 -12.70
CA TYR A 133 21.69 2.92 -11.70
C TYR A 133 22.92 3.45 -10.96
N ALA A 134 23.11 2.90 -9.77
CA ALA A 134 24.27 3.10 -8.93
C ALA A 134 24.73 1.75 -8.38
N THR A 135 26.01 1.65 -7.98
CA THR A 135 26.59 0.39 -7.49
C THR A 135 27.31 0.55 -6.17
N SER A 136 27.32 -0.48 -5.33
CA SER A 136 28.11 -0.55 -4.11
C SER A 136 28.59 -1.98 -3.85
N SER A 137 29.78 -2.17 -3.28
CA SER A 137 30.22 -3.48 -2.80
C SER A 137 29.51 -3.93 -1.51
N THR A 138 28.81 -3.02 -0.82
CA THR A 138 28.05 -3.30 0.40
C THR A 138 26.63 -2.75 0.31
N LEU A 139 25.66 -3.49 0.86
CA LEU A 139 24.25 -3.09 0.83
C LEU A 139 24.01 -1.75 1.53
N THR A 140 24.71 -1.52 2.63
CA THR A 140 24.54 -0.37 3.54
C THR A 140 25.51 0.78 3.24
N GLY A 141 26.43 0.60 2.30
CA GLY A 141 27.40 1.61 1.91
C GLY A 141 26.79 2.74 1.08
N THR A 142 27.60 3.75 0.80
CA THR A 142 27.25 4.80 -0.16
C THR A 142 27.50 4.30 -1.58
N TYR A 143 26.48 4.36 -2.41
CA TYR A 143 26.48 3.88 -3.79
C TYR A 143 27.11 4.91 -4.70
N THR A 144 27.89 4.42 -5.66
CA THR A 144 28.47 5.22 -6.73
C THR A 144 27.50 5.29 -7.89
N TYR A 145 27.01 6.48 -8.21
CA TYR A 145 26.18 6.71 -9.40
C TYR A 145 26.95 6.35 -10.67
N ARG A 146 26.32 5.59 -11.57
CA ARG A 146 26.96 5.10 -12.81
C ARG A 146 26.41 5.75 -14.07
N GLY A 147 25.25 6.39 -13.98
CA GLY A 147 24.63 7.08 -15.11
C GLY A 147 23.19 6.66 -15.31
N ARG A 148 22.64 7.15 -16.42
CA ARG A 148 21.27 6.90 -16.87
C ARG A 148 21.25 6.54 -18.35
N THR A 149 20.24 5.80 -18.76
CA THR A 149 20.04 5.35 -20.13
C THR A 149 18.56 5.31 -20.50
N LEU A 150 18.29 5.42 -21.81
CA LEU A 150 16.99 5.11 -22.38
C LEU A 150 16.86 3.61 -22.60
N ILE A 151 15.65 3.10 -22.51
CA ILE A 151 15.36 1.69 -22.75
C ILE A 151 14.87 1.55 -24.18
N TYR A 152 15.67 0.90 -25.03
CA TYR A 152 15.42 0.79 -26.48
C TYR A 152 15.19 2.15 -27.16
N GLY A 153 15.90 3.20 -26.70
CA GLY A 153 15.76 4.56 -27.21
C GLY A 153 14.52 5.32 -26.74
N ASN A 154 13.72 4.76 -25.83
CA ASN A 154 12.52 5.39 -25.28
C ASN A 154 12.69 5.73 -23.80
N SER A 155 11.97 6.76 -23.34
CA SER A 155 11.83 7.03 -21.91
C SER A 155 10.95 6.00 -21.23
N ILE A 156 11.09 5.96 -19.91
CA ILE A 156 10.31 5.15 -19.01
C ILE A 156 9.51 6.05 -18.06
N GLY A 157 8.49 5.49 -17.44
CA GLY A 157 7.90 5.98 -16.20
C GLY A 157 8.21 5.01 -15.05
N ASP A 158 7.20 4.78 -14.22
CA ASP A 158 7.23 3.83 -13.11
C ASP A 158 7.84 2.47 -13.49
N HIS A 159 8.75 1.99 -12.65
CA HIS A 159 9.45 0.72 -12.85
C HIS A 159 9.65 -0.06 -11.54
N SER A 160 10.05 -1.32 -11.66
CA SER A 160 10.61 -2.14 -10.58
C SER A 160 11.54 -3.21 -11.14
N LEU A 161 12.32 -3.84 -10.25
CA LEU A 161 13.19 -4.95 -10.60
C LEU A 161 12.66 -6.26 -10.02
N PHE A 162 12.78 -7.33 -10.79
CA PHE A 162 12.46 -8.67 -10.33
C PHE A 162 13.61 -9.63 -10.64
N LYS A 163 14.19 -10.24 -9.61
CA LYS A 163 15.19 -11.30 -9.75
C LYS A 163 14.51 -12.66 -9.67
N ASP A 164 14.57 -13.43 -10.74
CA ASP A 164 14.01 -14.77 -10.77
C ASP A 164 14.98 -15.80 -10.16
N SER A 165 14.42 -16.96 -9.82
CA SER A 165 15.09 -18.17 -9.34
C SER A 165 16.22 -18.68 -10.25
N ASP A 166 16.21 -18.35 -11.55
CA ASP A 166 17.30 -18.70 -12.49
C ASP A 166 18.45 -17.69 -12.49
N GLY A 167 18.39 -16.67 -11.63
CA GLY A 167 19.40 -15.63 -11.49
C GLY A 167 19.26 -14.48 -12.49
N LYS A 168 18.33 -14.54 -13.45
CA LYS A 168 18.06 -13.42 -14.35
C LYS A 168 17.29 -12.32 -13.62
N VAL A 169 17.55 -11.09 -14.02
CA VAL A 169 16.84 -9.91 -13.53
C VAL A 169 16.02 -9.32 -14.67
N TYR A 170 14.81 -8.90 -14.32
CA TYR A 170 13.86 -8.30 -15.22
C TYR A 170 13.52 -6.89 -14.73
N LEU A 171 13.53 -5.95 -15.66
CA LEU A 171 12.99 -4.60 -15.48
C LEU A 171 11.55 -4.61 -15.97
N LEU A 172 10.64 -4.31 -15.05
CA LEU A 172 9.26 -3.98 -15.36
C LEU A 172 9.15 -2.48 -15.46
N TYR A 173 8.56 -1.95 -16.52
CA TYR A 173 8.45 -0.51 -16.64
C TYR A 173 7.26 -0.07 -17.48
N VAL A 174 6.70 1.07 -17.10
CA VAL A 174 5.80 1.85 -17.94
C VAL A 174 6.66 2.50 -19.04
N GLY A 175 6.33 2.23 -20.30
CA GLY A 175 7.04 2.78 -21.45
C GLY A 175 6.34 4.01 -22.01
N ASP A 176 7.12 5.05 -22.28
CA ASP A 176 6.71 6.20 -23.05
C ASP A 176 7.00 6.00 -24.54
N ASN A 177 6.52 6.92 -25.38
CA ASN A 177 7.13 7.20 -26.67
C ASN A 177 7.60 8.66 -26.69
N LEU A 178 8.25 9.09 -27.79
CA LEU A 178 8.84 10.43 -27.91
C LEU A 178 7.84 11.59 -27.71
N THR A 179 6.53 11.35 -27.80
CA THR A 179 5.49 12.40 -27.74
C THR A 179 4.43 12.16 -26.69
N THR A 180 4.39 10.98 -26.06
CA THR A 180 3.29 10.55 -25.20
C THR A 180 3.83 9.69 -24.08
N ARG A 181 3.38 9.99 -22.85
CA ARG A 181 3.77 9.26 -21.65
C ARG A 181 2.86 8.09 -21.37
N ASN A 182 3.39 7.08 -20.69
CA ASN A 182 2.63 5.96 -20.12
C ASN A 182 1.81 5.17 -21.16
N VAL A 183 2.45 4.87 -22.30
CA VAL A 183 1.82 4.29 -23.50
C VAL A 183 1.77 2.77 -23.43
N THR A 184 2.83 2.16 -22.91
CA THR A 184 2.97 0.70 -22.85
C THR A 184 3.32 0.22 -21.45
N PHE A 185 2.98 -1.02 -21.15
CA PHE A 185 3.59 -1.79 -20.07
C PHE A 185 4.58 -2.76 -20.68
N ASN A 186 5.79 -2.82 -20.12
CA ASN A 186 6.88 -3.60 -20.66
C ASN A 186 7.57 -4.46 -19.60
N ILE A 187 8.08 -5.62 -20.05
CA ILE A 187 9.00 -6.45 -19.29
C ILE A 187 10.22 -6.72 -20.16
N THR A 188 11.41 -6.39 -19.68
CA THR A 188 12.65 -6.74 -20.34
C THR A 188 13.65 -7.37 -19.39
N ARG A 189 14.62 -8.11 -19.94
CA ARG A 189 15.72 -8.70 -19.17
C ARG A 189 16.90 -7.72 -19.11
N LEU A 190 17.55 -7.64 -17.94
CA LEU A 190 18.81 -6.91 -17.80
C LEU A 190 20.02 -7.75 -18.27
N SER A 191 21.11 -7.07 -18.61
CA SER A 191 22.42 -7.67 -18.89
C SER A 191 22.94 -8.49 -17.71
N ALA A 192 23.95 -9.34 -17.93
CA ALA A 192 24.49 -10.22 -16.88
C ALA A 192 25.11 -9.46 -15.69
N ASP A 193 25.57 -8.23 -15.89
CA ASP A 193 26.05 -7.30 -14.86
C ASP A 193 24.91 -6.47 -14.20
N TYR A 194 23.69 -6.54 -14.73
CA TYR A 194 22.52 -5.75 -14.35
C TYR A 194 22.66 -4.22 -14.57
N HIS A 195 23.65 -3.78 -15.34
CA HIS A 195 23.93 -2.34 -15.57
C HIS A 195 23.07 -1.72 -16.68
N GLY A 196 22.29 -2.52 -17.40
CA GLY A 196 21.38 -2.06 -18.43
C GLY A 196 20.55 -3.20 -19.00
N VAL A 197 19.87 -2.95 -20.13
CA VAL A 197 19.15 -4.01 -20.84
C VAL A 197 20.10 -5.04 -21.41
N ASP A 198 19.61 -6.26 -21.54
CA ASP A 198 20.37 -7.32 -22.19
C ASP A 198 20.69 -6.94 -23.65
N PRO A 199 21.98 -6.89 -24.04
CA PRO A 199 22.38 -6.48 -25.38
C PRO A 199 21.92 -7.41 -26.50
N VAL A 200 21.47 -8.64 -26.19
CA VAL A 200 20.91 -9.55 -27.20
C VAL A 200 19.44 -9.25 -27.53
N LEU A 201 18.78 -8.42 -26.72
CA LEU A 201 17.40 -8.00 -26.95
C LEU A 201 17.38 -6.66 -27.70
N THR A 202 16.62 -6.59 -28.79
CA THR A 202 16.34 -5.35 -29.51
C THR A 202 14.99 -4.72 -29.14
N THR A 203 14.13 -5.49 -28.45
CA THR A 203 12.82 -5.07 -27.94
C THR A 203 12.54 -5.75 -26.59
N PRO A 204 11.56 -5.27 -25.80
CA PRO A 204 11.11 -5.95 -24.59
C PRO A 204 10.60 -7.38 -24.88
N LEU A 205 10.67 -8.25 -23.86
CA LEU A 205 10.07 -9.59 -23.92
C LEU A 205 8.54 -9.51 -23.94
N VAL A 206 7.99 -8.51 -23.26
CA VAL A 206 6.57 -8.19 -23.23
C VAL A 206 6.43 -6.71 -23.51
N SER A 207 5.53 -6.36 -24.43
CA SER A 207 5.09 -4.99 -24.65
C SER A 207 3.61 -4.99 -24.99
N MET A 208 2.81 -4.27 -24.21
CA MET A 208 1.36 -4.24 -24.36
C MET A 208 0.80 -2.85 -24.06
N PRO A 209 -0.37 -2.47 -24.62
CA PRO A 209 -0.98 -1.16 -24.34
C PRO A 209 -1.11 -0.91 -22.85
N ASN A 210 -0.70 0.24 -22.34
CA ASN A 210 -0.67 0.47 -20.89
C ASN A 210 -2.08 0.48 -20.27
N ASN A 211 -3.12 0.91 -20.99
CA ASN A 211 -4.51 0.93 -20.50
C ASN A 211 -4.66 1.53 -19.09
N GLY A 212 -3.90 2.60 -18.80
CA GLY A 212 -3.93 3.33 -17.53
C GLY A 212 -3.39 2.54 -16.35
N ARG A 213 -2.22 1.91 -16.48
CA ARG A 213 -1.54 1.18 -15.40
C ARG A 213 -0.20 1.85 -15.05
N GLU A 214 0.23 1.70 -13.81
CA GLU A 214 1.52 2.20 -13.33
C GLU A 214 2.00 1.40 -12.09
N ALA A 215 3.13 1.77 -11.51
CA ALA A 215 3.70 1.13 -10.32
C ALA A 215 3.86 -0.40 -10.42
N PRO A 216 4.46 -0.98 -11.48
CA PRO A 216 4.44 -2.42 -11.64
C PRO A 216 5.36 -3.14 -10.64
N SER A 217 4.99 -4.33 -10.19
CA SER A 217 5.94 -5.26 -9.53
C SER A 217 5.51 -6.72 -9.64
N ILE A 218 6.49 -7.64 -9.61
CA ILE A 218 6.26 -9.09 -9.70
C ILE A 218 6.60 -9.78 -8.38
N VAL A 219 5.77 -10.76 -8.02
CA VAL A 219 6.14 -11.86 -7.11
C VAL A 219 5.90 -13.19 -7.81
N LYS A 220 6.74 -14.18 -7.53
CA LYS A 220 6.58 -15.55 -8.02
C LYS A 220 6.12 -16.45 -6.88
N ILE A 221 5.02 -17.16 -7.08
CA ILE A 221 4.43 -18.09 -6.11
C ILE A 221 4.28 -19.45 -6.77
N GLY A 222 5.05 -20.44 -6.29
CA GLY A 222 5.22 -21.70 -6.99
C GLY A 222 5.76 -21.47 -8.40
N SER A 223 5.04 -21.95 -9.41
CA SER A 223 5.38 -21.77 -10.83
C SER A 223 4.73 -20.55 -11.49
N THR A 224 3.94 -19.77 -10.74
CA THR A 224 3.15 -18.67 -11.30
C THR A 224 3.77 -17.32 -10.94
N TYR A 225 3.97 -16.48 -11.95
CA TYR A 225 4.30 -15.08 -11.78
C TYR A 225 3.01 -14.28 -11.64
N TYR A 226 2.97 -13.42 -10.63
CA TYR A 226 1.91 -12.45 -10.40
C TYR A 226 2.52 -11.07 -10.60
N CYS A 227 2.05 -10.33 -11.61
CA CYS A 227 2.42 -8.93 -11.82
C CYS A 227 1.29 -8.04 -11.34
N PHE A 228 1.58 -7.19 -10.36
CA PHE A 228 0.66 -6.21 -9.78
C PHE A 228 0.96 -4.81 -10.30
N PHE A 229 -0.04 -3.95 -10.32
CA PHE A 229 0.07 -2.53 -10.73
C PHE A 229 -1.12 -1.72 -10.20
N SER A 230 -0.93 -0.41 -10.04
CA SER A 230 -2.02 0.53 -9.78
C SER A 230 -2.66 1.05 -11.07
N GLY A 231 -3.73 1.82 -10.95
CA GLY A 231 -4.25 2.64 -12.03
C GLY A 231 -3.50 3.97 -12.16
N LEU A 232 -3.43 4.51 -13.38
CA LEU A 232 -2.76 5.78 -13.74
C LEU A 232 -3.64 6.99 -13.35
N VAL A 233 -3.61 7.37 -12.07
CA VAL A 233 -4.43 8.47 -11.52
C VAL A 233 -3.60 9.50 -10.74
N GLY A 234 -2.29 9.56 -11.01
CA GLY A 234 -1.35 10.46 -10.35
C GLY A 234 -1.23 10.13 -8.87
N TRP A 235 -1.29 11.15 -8.01
CA TRP A 235 -1.19 10.96 -6.56
C TRP A 235 -2.42 10.31 -5.91
N ASN A 236 -3.54 10.22 -6.63
CA ASN A 236 -4.75 9.61 -6.09
C ASN A 236 -4.58 8.09 -5.96
N SER A 237 -5.33 7.50 -5.03
CA SER A 237 -5.39 6.04 -4.88
C SER A 237 -6.30 5.41 -5.92
N SER A 238 -6.04 4.14 -6.25
CA SER A 238 -6.82 3.38 -7.24
C SER A 238 -6.89 1.90 -6.87
N ALA A 239 -7.82 1.17 -7.47
CA ALA A 239 -7.89 -0.28 -7.29
C ALA A 239 -6.62 -0.94 -7.87
N THR A 240 -5.91 -1.70 -7.04
CA THR A 240 -4.80 -2.54 -7.49
C THR A 240 -5.32 -3.61 -8.43
N LYS A 241 -4.57 -3.86 -9.51
CA LYS A 241 -4.86 -4.87 -10.50
C LYS A 241 -3.67 -5.83 -10.62
N TYR A 242 -3.92 -7.00 -11.19
CA TYR A 242 -2.89 -7.99 -11.43
C TYR A 242 -3.11 -8.75 -12.74
N MET A 243 -2.04 -9.39 -13.21
CA MET A 243 -2.05 -10.40 -14.27
C MET A 243 -1.11 -11.55 -13.88
N THR A 244 -1.28 -12.70 -14.52
CA THR A 244 -0.51 -13.91 -14.22
C THR A 244 0.12 -14.53 -15.46
N ALA A 245 1.25 -15.21 -15.28
CA ALA A 245 1.87 -16.03 -16.32
C ALA A 245 2.66 -17.19 -15.68
N THR A 246 2.96 -18.21 -16.46
CA THR A 246 3.90 -19.29 -16.06
C THR A 246 5.31 -19.09 -16.64
N SER A 247 5.50 -18.03 -17.43
CA SER A 247 6.77 -17.63 -18.03
C SER A 247 6.84 -16.11 -18.11
N MET A 248 8.03 -15.53 -17.91
CA MET A 248 8.22 -14.08 -17.97
C MET A 248 7.90 -13.48 -19.35
N ALA A 249 8.15 -14.24 -20.43
CA ALA A 249 7.80 -13.86 -21.80
C ALA A 249 6.29 -14.02 -22.09
N GLY A 250 5.51 -14.53 -21.13
CA GLY A 250 4.09 -14.78 -21.28
C GLY A 250 3.75 -16.17 -21.87
N PRO A 251 2.51 -16.35 -22.35
CA PRO A 251 1.45 -15.34 -22.40
C PRO A 251 1.03 -14.90 -20.99
N TRP A 252 0.77 -13.59 -20.83
CA TRP A 252 0.20 -13.02 -19.61
C TRP A 252 -1.32 -13.02 -19.70
N SER A 253 -2.00 -13.30 -18.59
CA SER A 253 -3.45 -13.28 -18.51
C SER A 253 -4.02 -11.88 -18.74
N ALA A 254 -5.33 -11.81 -18.99
CA ALA A 254 -6.04 -10.54 -18.91
C ALA A 254 -5.87 -9.91 -17.52
N THR A 255 -5.89 -8.59 -17.48
CA THR A 255 -5.83 -7.81 -16.24
C THR A 255 -7.10 -8.01 -15.42
N THR A 256 -6.94 -8.29 -14.13
CA THR A 256 -8.03 -8.48 -13.17
C THR A 256 -7.81 -7.57 -11.96
N THR A 257 -8.88 -7.04 -11.38
CA THR A 257 -8.80 -6.25 -10.14
C THR A 257 -8.51 -7.18 -8.96
N VAL A 258 -7.56 -6.83 -8.11
CA VAL A 258 -7.26 -7.57 -6.88
C VAL A 258 -8.44 -7.43 -5.92
N THR A 259 -8.88 -8.55 -5.35
CA THR A 259 -9.95 -8.52 -4.33
C THR A 259 -9.40 -7.87 -3.06
N THR A 260 -10.24 -7.14 -2.34
CA THR A 260 -9.88 -6.65 -1.01
C THR A 260 -10.91 -7.11 0.02
N ALA A 261 -10.45 -7.35 1.24
CA ALA A 261 -11.29 -7.70 2.38
C ALA A 261 -10.80 -6.91 3.61
N PRO A 262 -11.52 -5.88 4.10
CA PRO A 262 -12.76 -5.29 3.61
C PRO A 262 -12.77 -4.84 2.13
N PHE A 263 -13.94 -4.71 1.50
CA PHE A 263 -14.00 -4.16 0.13
C PHE A 263 -13.48 -2.72 0.11
N SER A 264 -12.70 -2.39 -0.90
CA SER A 264 -12.16 -1.07 -1.17
C SER A 264 -12.01 -0.89 -2.68
N SER A 265 -12.54 0.22 -3.19
CA SER A 265 -12.42 0.60 -4.59
C SER A 265 -11.06 1.23 -4.94
N ASN A 266 -10.21 1.49 -3.94
CA ASN A 266 -8.96 2.22 -4.09
C ASN A 266 -7.81 1.66 -3.23
N SER A 267 -7.83 0.36 -2.94
CA SER A 267 -6.78 -0.33 -2.18
C SER A 267 -6.44 0.37 -0.86
N PHE A 268 -7.47 0.71 -0.09
CA PHE A 268 -7.36 1.34 1.23
C PHE A 268 -6.60 2.66 1.24
N ASN A 269 -6.90 3.49 0.24
CA ASN A 269 -6.23 4.78 0.01
C ASN A 269 -4.71 4.62 -0.11
N THR A 270 -4.27 3.70 -0.97
CA THR A 270 -2.86 3.56 -1.35
C THR A 270 -2.71 3.41 -2.86
N GLN A 271 -1.54 3.78 -3.37
CA GLN A 271 -1.03 3.33 -4.65
C GLN A 271 -0.19 2.09 -4.39
N HIS A 272 -0.38 1.02 -5.18
CA HIS A 272 0.48 -0.17 -5.11
C HIS A 272 1.94 0.22 -5.33
N ASP A 273 2.86 -0.42 -4.62
CA ASP A 273 4.31 -0.23 -4.80
C ASP A 273 4.98 -1.59 -5.05
N PHE A 274 5.05 -2.44 -4.02
CA PHE A 274 5.67 -3.77 -4.13
C PHE A 274 4.97 -4.83 -3.27
N ILE A 275 5.33 -6.09 -3.51
CA ILE A 275 4.91 -7.23 -2.68
C ILE A 275 6.10 -7.72 -1.86
N ILE A 276 5.93 -7.81 -0.55
CA ILE A 276 6.95 -8.30 0.38
C ILE A 276 6.72 -9.80 0.57
N SER A 277 7.73 -10.61 0.25
CA SER A 277 7.74 -12.03 0.59
C SER A 277 8.44 -12.23 1.94
N VAL A 278 7.77 -12.92 2.87
CA VAL A 278 8.24 -13.16 4.24
C VAL A 278 8.36 -14.67 4.45
N PRO A 279 9.40 -15.32 3.89
CA PRO A 279 9.63 -16.74 4.11
C PRO A 279 10.12 -16.98 5.53
N GLY A 280 9.54 -17.96 6.20
CA GLY A 280 9.91 -18.38 7.55
C GLY A 280 9.70 -19.86 7.78
N THR A 281 9.79 -20.27 9.04
CA THR A 281 9.83 -21.68 9.45
C THR A 281 8.50 -22.42 9.30
N ALA A 282 7.38 -21.73 9.27
CA ALA A 282 6.03 -22.30 9.15
C ALA A 282 5.39 -22.06 7.77
N GLY A 283 5.99 -21.23 6.92
CA GLY A 283 5.47 -20.92 5.60
C GLY A 283 6.04 -19.63 5.03
N THR A 284 5.36 -19.07 4.04
CA THR A 284 5.67 -17.74 3.52
C THR A 284 4.44 -16.86 3.61
N ALA A 285 4.54 -15.77 4.37
CA ALA A 285 3.55 -14.71 4.35
C ALA A 285 3.89 -13.76 3.20
N TYR A 286 2.85 -13.17 2.60
CA TYR A 286 2.99 -12.12 1.61
C TYR A 286 2.31 -10.86 2.15
N LEU A 287 2.95 -9.71 1.99
CA LEU A 287 2.36 -8.41 2.31
C LEU A 287 2.25 -7.58 1.03
N TYR A 288 1.09 -7.01 0.80
CA TYR A 288 0.93 -5.88 -0.11
C TYR A 288 1.54 -4.65 0.55
N ALA A 289 2.43 -3.95 -0.16
CA ALA A 289 2.95 -2.66 0.24
C ALA A 289 2.43 -1.57 -0.69
N GLY A 290 1.75 -0.58 -0.12
CA GLY A 290 1.27 0.58 -0.85
C GLY A 290 1.71 1.89 -0.21
N ASP A 291 1.98 2.86 -1.07
CA ASP A 291 2.25 4.24 -0.70
C ASP A 291 0.94 5.01 -0.51
N ARG A 292 0.90 5.85 0.52
CA ARG A 292 -0.16 6.83 0.72
C ARG A 292 0.39 8.23 0.50
N TRP A 293 0.00 8.82 -0.62
CA TRP A 293 0.41 10.15 -1.05
C TRP A 293 -0.35 11.29 -0.35
N ASN A 294 -0.58 11.18 0.96
CA ASN A 294 -1.41 12.14 1.69
C ASN A 294 -0.85 13.57 1.69
N GLN A 295 0.46 13.75 1.52
CA GLN A 295 1.08 15.07 1.39
C GLN A 295 0.66 15.81 0.11
N TYR A 296 0.14 15.08 -0.88
CA TYR A 296 -0.33 15.63 -2.14
C TYR A 296 -1.86 15.60 -2.25
N THR A 297 -2.50 14.58 -1.70
CA THR A 297 -3.96 14.42 -1.79
C THR A 297 -4.73 15.02 -0.60
N GLY A 298 -4.08 15.19 0.55
CA GLY A 298 -4.72 15.59 1.81
C GLY A 298 -5.57 14.50 2.46
N VAL A 299 -5.56 13.26 1.95
CA VAL A 299 -6.44 12.17 2.42
C VAL A 299 -5.65 11.09 3.17
N GLY A 300 -6.11 10.77 4.37
CA GLY A 300 -5.59 9.68 5.21
C GLY A 300 -4.35 10.06 6.03
N VAL A 301 -4.00 9.20 6.99
CA VAL A 301 -2.88 9.40 7.92
C VAL A 301 -1.71 8.48 7.54
N GLY A 302 -0.48 8.93 7.75
CA GLY A 302 0.71 8.17 7.41
C GLY A 302 1.09 8.22 5.92
N LYS A 303 2.21 7.57 5.60
CA LYS A 303 2.84 7.59 4.27
C LYS A 303 2.82 6.25 3.56
N ASN A 304 2.64 5.18 4.30
CA ASN A 304 2.66 3.80 3.84
C ASN A 304 1.52 3.06 4.52
N ALA A 305 0.95 2.08 3.85
CA ALA A 305 0.12 1.08 4.50
C ALA A 305 0.39 -0.29 3.90
N TRP A 306 0.70 -1.26 4.77
CA TRP A 306 0.98 -2.63 4.36
C TRP A 306 -0.10 -3.55 4.89
N PHE A 307 -0.51 -4.50 4.07
CA PHE A 307 -1.64 -5.38 4.36
C PHE A 307 -1.27 -6.82 4.04
N PRO A 308 -1.72 -7.82 4.82
CA PRO A 308 -1.53 -9.20 4.43
C PRO A 308 -2.18 -9.51 3.09
N LEU A 309 -1.45 -10.21 2.22
CA LEU A 309 -1.89 -10.64 0.91
C LEU A 309 -2.02 -12.16 0.90
N THR A 310 -3.23 -12.66 0.64
CA THR A 310 -3.53 -14.09 0.59
C THR A 310 -3.84 -14.53 -0.83
N PHE A 311 -3.61 -15.81 -1.14
CA PHE A 311 -3.85 -16.39 -2.46
C PHE A 311 -4.73 -17.64 -2.33
N ALA A 312 -6.05 -17.47 -2.42
CA ALA A 312 -6.99 -18.59 -2.38
C ALA A 312 -7.20 -19.11 -3.81
N ASN A 313 -6.83 -20.36 -4.08
CA ASN A 313 -6.88 -20.96 -5.42
C ASN A 313 -6.21 -20.08 -6.50
N GLY A 314 -5.10 -19.43 -6.13
CA GLY A 314 -4.37 -18.53 -7.01
C GLY A 314 -4.97 -17.13 -7.18
N VAL A 315 -6.06 -16.80 -6.49
CA VAL A 315 -6.68 -15.45 -6.52
C VAL A 315 -6.13 -14.60 -5.37
N PRO A 316 -5.45 -13.48 -5.64
CA PRO A 316 -4.93 -12.58 -4.61
C PRO A 316 -6.05 -11.79 -3.92
N THR A 317 -5.95 -11.66 -2.59
CA THR A 317 -6.81 -10.80 -1.77
C THR A 317 -5.98 -9.95 -0.80
N ILE A 318 -6.13 -8.62 -0.87
CA ILE A 318 -5.52 -7.68 0.09
C ILE A 318 -6.42 -7.61 1.33
N ASN A 319 -5.89 -8.00 2.48
CA ASN A 319 -6.63 -8.05 3.74
C ASN A 319 -6.42 -6.72 4.49
N GLY A 320 -7.37 -5.79 4.36
CA GLY A 320 -7.33 -4.45 4.97
C GLY A 320 -7.45 -4.51 6.49
N LEU A 321 -6.31 -4.50 7.16
CA LEU A 321 -6.21 -4.51 8.62
C LEU A 321 -5.58 -3.21 9.09
N GLN A 322 -6.22 -2.53 10.04
CA GLN A 322 -5.56 -1.39 10.69
C GLN A 322 -4.32 -1.86 11.44
N SER A 323 -4.42 -2.95 12.19
CA SER A 323 -3.27 -3.57 12.85
C SER A 323 -3.30 -5.08 12.68
N PHE A 324 -2.13 -5.68 12.53
CA PHE A 324 -1.96 -7.14 12.50
C PHE A 324 -0.58 -7.51 13.03
N ASN A 325 -0.46 -8.71 13.58
CA ASN A 325 0.82 -9.23 14.00
C ASN A 325 1.50 -9.93 12.82
N ILE A 326 2.75 -9.58 12.56
CA ILE A 326 3.64 -10.28 11.65
C ILE A 326 4.68 -11.05 12.48
N ASP A 327 4.87 -12.32 12.16
CA ASP A 327 5.96 -13.14 12.66
C ASP A 327 6.90 -13.42 11.48
N ALA A 328 7.96 -12.61 11.38
CA ALA A 328 8.94 -12.72 10.30
C ALA A 328 9.79 -14.00 10.39
N VAL A 329 9.92 -14.60 11.59
CA VAL A 329 10.66 -15.85 11.80
C VAL A 329 9.84 -17.06 11.35
N ALA A 330 8.55 -17.07 11.69
CA ALA A 330 7.62 -18.10 11.25
C ALA A 330 7.17 -17.92 9.79
N GLY A 331 7.22 -16.70 9.26
CA GLY A 331 6.68 -16.40 7.94
C GLY A 331 5.16 -16.46 7.94
N THR A 332 4.55 -15.97 9.01
CA THR A 332 3.10 -16.00 9.24
C THR A 332 2.61 -14.66 9.74
N TRP A 333 1.32 -14.40 9.59
CA TRP A 333 0.68 -13.23 10.19
C TRP A 333 -0.61 -13.66 10.89
N SER A 334 -1.04 -12.87 11.86
CA SER A 334 -2.33 -13.05 12.53
C SER A 334 -2.98 -11.70 12.75
N GLY A 335 -4.28 -11.62 12.50
CA GLY A 335 -5.09 -10.44 12.74
C GLY A 335 -6.51 -10.75 12.33
N SER A 336 -7.49 -10.18 13.01
CA SER A 336 -8.89 -10.32 12.62
C SER A 336 -9.23 -9.26 11.58
N THR A 337 -9.60 -9.69 10.37
CA THR A 337 -10.26 -8.82 9.37
C THR A 337 -11.43 -8.10 10.02
N ALA A 338 -11.63 -6.83 9.68
CA ALA A 338 -12.78 -6.06 10.11
C ALA A 338 -14.06 -6.91 10.00
N THR A 339 -14.69 -7.20 11.13
CA THR A 339 -16.01 -7.81 11.18
C THR A 339 -17.00 -6.74 10.77
N TYR A 340 -17.69 -6.99 9.65
CA TYR A 340 -18.82 -6.17 9.25
C TYR A 340 -20.05 -6.59 10.04
N SER A 341 -20.72 -5.60 10.60
CA SER A 341 -21.99 -5.76 11.27
C SER A 341 -23.13 -5.19 10.44
N ARG A 342 -24.30 -5.77 10.59
CA ARG A 342 -25.56 -5.22 10.09
C ARG A 342 -26.27 -4.55 11.24
N MET A 343 -26.66 -3.29 11.06
CA MET A 343 -27.32 -2.50 12.11
C MET A 343 -28.83 -2.52 11.90
N ARG A 344 -29.55 -3.31 12.71
CA ARG A 344 -31.02 -3.37 12.68
C ARG A 344 -31.61 -2.44 13.74
N ASN A 345 -32.48 -1.53 13.33
CA ASN A 345 -33.20 -0.68 14.27
C ASN A 345 -34.22 -1.49 15.08
N ARG A 346 -34.30 -1.25 16.40
CA ARG A 346 -35.23 -1.95 17.28
C ARG A 346 -36.69 -1.65 16.95
N LEU A 347 -37.03 -0.39 16.70
CA LEU A 347 -38.42 0.03 16.51
C LEU A 347 -38.99 -0.50 15.20
N TYR A 348 -38.24 -0.34 14.10
CA TYR A 348 -38.73 -0.67 12.76
C TYR A 348 -38.35 -2.06 12.29
N SER A 349 -37.41 -2.73 12.97
CA SER A 349 -36.80 -3.99 12.49
C SER A 349 -36.14 -3.88 11.10
N GLU A 350 -35.87 -2.66 10.67
CA GLU A 350 -35.21 -2.34 9.41
C GLU A 350 -33.71 -2.19 9.61
N TYR A 351 -32.96 -2.37 8.54
CA TYR A 351 -31.51 -2.31 8.54
C TYR A 351 -31.02 -1.02 7.92
N MET A 352 -30.01 -0.43 8.56
CA MET A 352 -29.29 0.70 8.02
C MET A 352 -28.63 0.31 6.69
N ARG A 353 -28.99 1.01 5.63
CA ARG A 353 -28.48 0.76 4.28
C ARG A 353 -27.94 2.04 3.68
N GLU A 354 -26.74 1.94 3.12
CA GLU A 354 -26.19 2.99 2.28
C GLU A 354 -26.89 3.04 0.92
N ASN A 355 -27.30 4.24 0.51
CA ASN A 355 -28.05 4.45 -0.73
C ASN A 355 -27.47 5.61 -1.54
N LYS A 356 -26.16 5.56 -1.78
CA LYS A 356 -25.42 6.61 -2.46
C LYS A 356 -26.04 7.00 -3.80
N VAL A 357 -26.46 8.26 -3.89
CA VAL A 357 -26.88 8.96 -5.11
C VAL A 357 -26.17 10.32 -5.10
N GLY A 358 -25.16 10.52 -5.97
CA GLY A 358 -24.35 11.75 -5.99
C GLY A 358 -23.08 11.69 -5.14
N SER A 359 -22.57 12.86 -4.70
CA SER A 359 -21.29 12.99 -3.97
C SER A 359 -21.38 12.63 -2.48
N ASP A 360 -22.52 12.87 -1.84
CA ASP A 360 -22.82 12.45 -0.47
C ASP A 360 -23.83 11.29 -0.49
N GLY A 361 -23.60 10.26 0.32
CA GLY A 361 -24.47 9.10 0.44
C GLY A 361 -25.58 9.31 1.47
N PHE A 362 -26.84 9.11 1.08
CA PHE A 362 -27.97 9.15 2.00
C PHE A 362 -28.24 7.77 2.63
N ILE A 363 -28.69 7.76 3.87
CA ILE A 363 -28.84 6.53 4.64
C ILE A 363 -30.27 6.41 5.12
N TRP A 364 -30.84 5.22 4.93
CA TRP A 364 -32.22 4.94 5.29
C TRP A 364 -32.35 3.52 5.84
N GLY A 365 -33.35 3.31 6.67
CA GLY A 365 -33.75 1.99 7.11
C GLY A 365 -34.55 1.29 6.02
N THR A 366 -34.22 0.04 5.73
CA THR A 366 -35.03 -0.80 4.84
C THR A 366 -34.89 -2.29 5.16
N THR A 367 -35.67 -3.14 4.49
CA THR A 367 -35.57 -4.59 4.65
C THR A 367 -34.23 -5.09 4.13
N LEU A 368 -33.56 -5.95 4.91
CA LEU A 368 -32.28 -6.53 4.54
C LEU A 368 -32.38 -7.33 3.23
N VAL A 369 -31.51 -7.01 2.29
CA VAL A 369 -31.32 -7.82 1.08
C VAL A 369 -30.07 -8.67 1.26
N SER A 370 -30.23 -9.99 1.30
CA SER A 370 -29.12 -10.92 1.48
C SER A 370 -28.06 -10.75 0.39
N GLY A 371 -26.78 -10.77 0.78
CA GLY A 371 -25.64 -10.59 -0.12
C GLY A 371 -25.37 -9.14 -0.55
N ASN A 372 -26.21 -8.18 -0.18
CA ASN A 372 -26.00 -6.77 -0.50
C ASN A 372 -25.08 -6.11 0.54
N THR A 373 -23.88 -5.72 0.12
CA THR A 373 -22.87 -5.11 1.00
C THR A 373 -23.19 -3.68 1.42
N ALA A 374 -24.22 -3.03 0.87
CA ALA A 374 -24.68 -1.71 1.34
C ALA A 374 -25.20 -1.74 2.79
N PHE A 375 -25.55 -2.93 3.30
CA PHE A 375 -26.03 -3.16 4.67
C PHE A 375 -24.92 -3.52 5.66
N ASP A 376 -23.70 -3.74 5.16
CA ASP A 376 -22.58 -4.21 5.95
C ASP A 376 -21.75 -3.00 6.39
N TRP A 377 -21.55 -2.86 7.70
CA TRP A 377 -20.88 -1.70 8.30
C TRP A 377 -19.75 -2.15 9.23
N GLU A 378 -18.58 -1.57 9.05
CA GLU A 378 -17.46 -1.77 9.95
C GLU A 378 -17.54 -0.77 11.09
N LEU A 379 -17.48 -1.27 12.33
CA LEU A 379 -17.29 -0.47 13.53
C LEU A 379 -15.80 -0.45 13.86
N ARG A 380 -15.09 0.60 13.43
CA ARG A 380 -13.64 0.73 13.59
C ARG A 380 -13.30 1.67 14.75
N PRO A 381 -12.70 1.20 15.86
CA PRO A 381 -12.17 2.09 16.89
C PRO A 381 -11.15 3.07 16.29
N ASP A 382 -11.22 4.35 16.65
CA ASP A 382 -10.33 5.38 16.10
C ASP A 382 -9.02 5.55 16.89
N GLY A 383 -8.85 4.80 17.99
CA GLY A 383 -7.69 4.87 18.88
C GLY A 383 -7.77 5.97 19.95
N PHE A 384 -8.80 6.83 19.93
CA PHE A 384 -8.97 7.96 20.86
C PHE A 384 -10.24 7.83 21.71
N GLY A 385 -10.76 6.61 21.84
CA GLY A 385 -11.99 6.31 22.59
C GLY A 385 -13.28 6.52 21.79
N TYR A 386 -13.20 6.75 20.47
CA TYR A 386 -14.34 6.78 19.57
C TYR A 386 -14.28 5.63 18.55
N THR A 387 -15.33 5.52 17.76
CA THR A 387 -15.52 4.54 16.69
C THR A 387 -15.95 5.27 15.43
N ASN A 388 -15.30 4.97 14.31
CA ASN A 388 -15.79 5.30 12.98
C ASN A 388 -16.71 4.18 12.49
N ILE A 389 -17.80 4.56 11.83
CA ILE A 389 -18.74 3.62 11.22
C ILE A 389 -18.54 3.71 9.70
N ILE A 390 -18.13 2.62 9.07
CA ILE A 390 -17.68 2.63 7.67
C ILE A 390 -18.54 1.69 6.85
N ASN A 391 -19.09 2.15 5.73
CA ASN A 391 -19.89 1.29 4.88
C ASN A 391 -19.01 0.37 4.01
N ARG A 392 -19.35 -0.92 3.93
CA ARG A 392 -18.63 -1.90 3.12
C ARG A 392 -18.72 -1.63 1.62
N LEU A 393 -19.87 -1.23 1.11
CA LEU A 393 -20.07 -1.03 -0.33
C LEU A 393 -19.23 0.15 -0.84
N THR A 394 -19.22 1.26 -0.12
CA THR A 394 -18.58 2.50 -0.59
C THR A 394 -17.19 2.73 0.00
N GLY A 395 -16.86 2.13 1.14
CA GLY A 395 -15.66 2.46 1.92
C GLY A 395 -15.72 3.82 2.62
N GLU A 396 -16.89 4.47 2.60
CA GLU A 396 -17.08 5.82 3.15
C GLU A 396 -17.56 5.80 4.59
N TYR A 397 -17.35 6.91 5.28
CA TYR A 397 -17.51 7.04 6.72
C TYR A 397 -18.83 7.74 7.04
N LEU A 398 -19.54 7.20 8.02
CA LEU A 398 -20.75 7.78 8.59
C LEU A 398 -20.41 9.12 9.26
N ARG A 399 -21.05 10.19 8.78
CA ARG A 399 -20.82 11.56 9.23
C ARG A 399 -22.13 12.22 9.64
N SER A 400 -22.14 12.82 10.82
CA SER A 400 -23.15 13.80 11.22
C SER A 400 -22.69 15.23 10.90
N THR A 401 -23.61 16.08 10.45
CA THR A 401 -23.32 17.49 10.15
C THR A 401 -23.83 18.41 11.26
N GLN A 402 -22.97 19.29 11.80
CA GLN A 402 -23.32 20.19 12.90
C GLN A 402 -24.47 21.14 12.53
N GLY A 403 -25.38 21.39 13.49
CA GLY A 403 -26.54 22.25 13.28
C GLY A 403 -27.65 21.62 12.43
N THR A 404 -27.50 20.35 12.04
CA THR A 404 -28.50 19.59 11.27
C THR A 404 -28.77 18.25 11.95
N ASN A 405 -29.82 17.55 11.54
CA ASN A 405 -30.09 16.16 11.92
C ASN A 405 -29.59 15.16 10.86
N VAL A 406 -28.87 15.61 9.84
CA VAL A 406 -28.51 14.81 8.67
C VAL A 406 -27.31 13.92 8.98
N VAL A 407 -27.44 12.64 8.59
CA VAL A 407 -26.35 11.67 8.57
C VAL A 407 -26.12 11.22 7.12
N THR A 408 -24.85 11.18 6.72
CA THR A 408 -24.43 10.80 5.37
C THR A 408 -23.24 9.86 5.44
N THR A 409 -22.93 9.15 4.36
CA THR A 409 -21.58 8.62 4.15
C THR A 409 -20.80 9.50 3.19
N THR A 410 -19.53 9.74 3.50
CA THR A 410 -18.62 10.53 2.66
C THR A 410 -17.15 10.17 2.95
N THR A 411 -16.22 10.70 2.17
CA THR A 411 -14.78 10.53 2.38
C THR A 411 -14.38 11.05 3.76
N TYR A 412 -13.56 10.28 4.48
CA TYR A 412 -13.09 10.64 5.81
C TYR A 412 -12.30 11.95 5.82
N ASN A 413 -12.60 12.82 6.79
CA ASN A 413 -11.83 14.03 7.07
C ASN A 413 -11.50 14.06 8.58
N SER A 414 -10.23 13.86 8.90
CA SER A 414 -9.72 13.81 10.28
C SER A 414 -9.87 15.11 11.06
N ALA A 415 -10.11 16.24 10.40
CA ALA A 415 -10.38 17.52 11.06
C ALA A 415 -11.83 17.64 11.55
N SER A 416 -12.73 16.73 11.16
CA SER A 416 -14.14 16.78 11.54
C SER A 416 -14.48 15.75 12.61
N TRP A 417 -15.00 16.22 13.74
CA TRP A 417 -15.54 15.34 14.79
C TRP A 417 -16.86 14.65 14.39
N GLY A 418 -17.44 15.01 13.24
CA GLY A 418 -18.69 14.45 12.76
C GLY A 418 -18.61 12.96 12.40
N PHE A 419 -17.40 12.43 12.20
CA PHE A 419 -17.13 11.02 11.89
C PHE A 419 -16.91 10.12 13.12
N GLN A 420 -16.85 10.72 14.32
CA GLN A 420 -16.51 10.02 15.56
C GLN A 420 -17.76 9.74 16.38
N TRP A 421 -17.95 8.47 16.73
CA TRP A 421 -19.11 7.98 17.48
C TRP A 421 -18.66 7.28 18.75
N THR A 422 -19.38 7.43 19.85
CA THR A 422 -19.25 6.54 21.01
C THR A 422 -20.35 5.50 20.97
N THR A 423 -20.02 4.29 21.42
CA THR A 423 -20.95 3.15 21.47
C THR A 423 -21.25 2.79 22.92
N SER A 424 -22.53 2.68 23.27
CA SER A 424 -22.97 2.17 24.58
C SER A 424 -23.90 0.98 24.35
N SER A 425 -23.62 -0.17 24.95
CA SER A 425 -24.42 -1.39 24.76
C SER A 425 -24.85 -2.02 26.09
N ASP A 426 -26.06 -2.57 26.12
CA ASP A 426 -26.60 -3.38 27.22
C ASP A 426 -26.47 -4.89 26.96
N GLY A 427 -25.74 -5.29 25.92
CA GLY A 427 -25.58 -6.68 25.47
C GLY A 427 -26.64 -7.15 24.46
N THR A 428 -27.71 -6.37 24.24
CA THR A 428 -28.72 -6.65 23.20
C THR A 428 -28.82 -5.50 22.20
N TYR A 429 -28.84 -4.26 22.69
CA TYR A 429 -28.97 -3.05 21.92
C TYR A 429 -27.74 -2.17 22.10
N THR A 430 -27.46 -1.37 21.08
CA THR A 430 -26.37 -0.39 21.04
C THR A 430 -26.94 0.98 20.73
N LEU A 431 -26.46 1.98 21.46
CA LEU A 431 -26.66 3.39 21.20
C LEU A 431 -25.37 3.96 20.59
N PHE A 432 -25.52 4.81 19.57
CA PHE A 432 -24.42 5.52 18.93
C PHE A 432 -24.57 7.01 19.17
N LEU A 433 -23.62 7.63 19.87
CA LEU A 433 -23.61 9.06 20.15
C LEU A 433 -22.54 9.74 19.31
N ASN A 434 -22.92 10.73 18.51
CA ASN A 434 -21.98 11.49 17.69
C ASN A 434 -21.20 12.50 18.54
N ARG A 435 -19.88 12.55 18.37
CA ARG A 435 -18.99 13.46 19.11
C ARG A 435 -19.26 14.93 18.81
N LEU A 436 -19.53 15.28 17.54
CA LEU A 436 -19.70 16.67 17.11
C LEU A 436 -21.03 17.25 17.57
N THR A 437 -22.12 16.49 17.40
CA THR A 437 -23.47 17.00 17.66
C THR A 437 -23.96 16.73 19.08
N GLY A 438 -23.37 15.77 19.79
CA GLY A 438 -23.88 15.31 21.08
C GLY A 438 -25.25 14.60 20.97
N GLN A 439 -25.62 14.18 19.76
CA GLN A 439 -26.90 13.56 19.45
C GLN A 439 -26.72 12.09 19.05
N TYR A 440 -27.79 11.32 19.21
CA TYR A 440 -27.78 9.87 19.02
C TYR A 440 -28.30 9.49 17.65
N LEU A 441 -27.69 8.45 17.06
CA LEU A 441 -28.14 7.86 15.81
C LEU A 441 -29.55 7.30 15.96
N GLN A 442 -30.43 7.72 15.07
CA GLN A 442 -31.86 7.42 15.12
C GLN A 442 -32.35 7.05 13.73
N GLN A 443 -33.36 6.17 13.68
CA GLN A 443 -34.24 6.08 12.52
C GLN A 443 -35.45 7.02 12.69
N ASP A 444 -35.63 7.93 11.73
CA ASP A 444 -36.70 8.93 11.71
C ASP A 444 -38.08 8.29 11.54
N PHE A 445 -39.08 8.80 12.28
CA PHE A 445 -40.42 8.21 12.32
C PHE A 445 -41.23 8.37 11.05
N THR A 446 -41.04 9.47 10.32
CA THR A 446 -41.88 9.80 9.17
C THR A 446 -41.22 9.34 7.89
N THR A 447 -39.89 9.47 7.83
CA THR A 447 -39.13 9.30 6.58
C THR A 447 -38.37 7.99 6.51
N HIS A 448 -38.20 7.28 7.64
CA HIS A 448 -37.32 6.10 7.77
C HIS A 448 -35.83 6.40 7.52
N ASP A 449 -35.49 7.67 7.34
CA ASP A 449 -34.15 8.17 7.19
C ASP A 449 -33.32 7.90 8.45
N ILE A 450 -32.03 7.63 8.26
CA ILE A 450 -31.09 7.56 9.38
C ILE A 450 -30.53 8.95 9.63
N ARG A 451 -30.69 9.41 10.87
CA ARG A 451 -30.46 10.79 11.30
C ARG A 451 -29.82 10.81 12.70
N VAL A 452 -29.52 11.99 13.21
CA VAL A 452 -29.21 12.18 14.64
C VAL A 452 -30.32 12.94 15.35
N GLY A 453 -30.56 12.61 16.62
CA GLY A 453 -31.58 13.26 17.46
C GLY A 453 -31.23 13.28 18.94
N VAL A 454 -31.96 14.10 19.72
CA VAL A 454 -31.82 14.12 21.18
C VAL A 454 -32.38 12.81 21.74
N TYR A 455 -31.57 12.09 22.51
CA TYR A 455 -31.94 10.78 23.03
C TYR A 455 -33.17 10.85 23.93
N SER A 456 -34.10 9.93 23.68
CA SER A 456 -35.23 9.67 24.55
C SER A 456 -35.21 8.21 24.98
N PRO A 457 -35.11 7.91 26.29
CA PRO A 457 -35.09 6.52 26.78
C PRO A 457 -36.40 5.77 26.54
N THR A 458 -37.49 6.48 26.27
CA THR A 458 -38.79 5.88 25.93
C THR A 458 -38.94 5.60 24.44
N SER A 459 -37.99 6.04 23.60
CA SER A 459 -38.04 5.83 22.15
C SER A 459 -37.09 4.71 21.72
N TRP A 460 -37.64 3.66 21.12
CA TRP A 460 -36.84 2.55 20.58
C TRP A 460 -36.16 2.89 19.25
N SER A 461 -36.45 4.04 18.65
CA SER A 461 -35.86 4.47 17.37
C SER A 461 -34.35 4.74 17.45
N PHE A 462 -33.79 4.92 18.66
CA PHE A 462 -32.36 5.14 18.90
C PHE A 462 -31.56 3.85 19.13
N GLN A 463 -32.23 2.72 19.27
CA GLN A 463 -31.62 1.46 19.70
C GLN A 463 -31.36 0.54 18.50
N TRP A 464 -30.13 0.05 18.40
CA TRP A 464 -29.65 -0.74 17.27
C TRP A 464 -29.15 -2.10 17.71
N ILE A 465 -29.55 -3.15 17.01
CA ILE A 465 -28.96 -4.48 17.13
C ILE A 465 -27.81 -4.54 16.12
N VAL A 466 -26.61 -4.79 16.63
CA VAL A 466 -25.38 -4.91 15.84
C VAL A 466 -25.05 -6.41 15.75
N GLN A 467 -25.18 -6.98 14.55
CA GLN A 467 -25.07 -8.43 14.33
C GLN A 467 -24.17 -8.78 13.15
#